data_AF-A0A850C584-F1
#
_entry.id   AF-A0A850C584-F1
#
_cell.length_a   1.000
_cell.length_b   1.000
_cell.length_c   1.000
_cell.angle_alpha   90.00
_cell.angle_beta   90.00
_cell.angle_gamma   90.00
#
_symmetry.space_group_name_H-M   'P 1'
#
loop_
_entity.id
_entity.type
_entity.pdbx_description
1 polymer ?
#
loop_
_entity_poly.entity_id
_entity_poly.type
_entity_poly.pdbx_seq_one_letter_code
_entity_poly.pdbx_strand_id
1 'polypeptide(L)'
;MNADAFRHLYGYHFAENRKLWGYVAQLSLEQFTQHVGYSHGSVRDQIVHLMDVDEVWFSELQGVQPSDPLPPVDGDDREIIRARWDKIEQMMRRYLDALREDMLLDKP
;
A
#
# COMPACT_ATOMS: atom_id res chain seq x y z
N MET A 1 6.25 8.46 21.12
CA MET A 1 5.18 8.11 20.16
C MET A 1 4.39 6.96 20.79
N ASN A 2 3.06 6.98 20.74
CA ASN A 2 2.20 5.95 21.35
C ASN A 2 1.31 5.29 20.28
N ALA A 3 0.56 4.25 20.64
CA ALA A 3 -0.28 3.51 19.69
C ALA A 3 -1.30 4.41 18.97
N ASP A 4 -1.87 5.40 19.67
CA ASP A 4 -2.83 6.33 19.07
C ASP A 4 -2.18 7.28 18.05
N ALA A 5 -0.92 7.68 18.25
CA ALA A 5 -0.18 8.43 17.25
C ALA A 5 0.03 7.62 15.96
N PHE A 6 0.36 6.32 16.07
CA PHE A 6 0.43 5.43 14.90
C PHE A 6 -0.92 5.32 14.19
N ARG A 7 -2.00 5.08 14.94
CA ARG A 7 -3.37 5.04 14.37
C ARG A 7 -3.73 6.34 13.66
N HIS A 8 -3.35 7.49 14.21
CA HIS A 8 -3.61 8.78 13.59
C HIS A 8 -2.85 8.96 12.27
N LEU A 9 -1.54 8.67 12.26
CA LEU A 9 -0.70 8.79 11.08
C LEU A 9 -1.12 7.83 9.97
N TYR A 10 -1.42 6.57 10.30
CA TYR A 10 -1.93 5.62 9.33
C TYR A 10 -3.37 5.95 8.89
N GLY A 11 -4.19 6.53 9.77
CA GLY A 11 -5.48 7.08 9.39
C GLY A 11 -5.37 8.12 8.28
N TYR A 12 -4.38 9.01 8.37
CA TYR A 12 -4.03 9.95 7.30
C TYR A 12 -3.51 9.23 6.04
N HIS A 13 -2.56 8.29 6.17
CA HIS A 13 -2.05 7.46 5.07
C HIS A 13 -3.19 6.82 4.25
N PHE A 14 -4.14 6.16 4.92
CA PHE A 14 -5.27 5.53 4.26
C PHE A 14 -6.18 6.54 3.55
N ALA A 15 -6.42 7.70 4.17
CA ALA A 15 -7.23 8.76 3.55
C ALA A 15 -6.57 9.31 2.29
N GLU A 16 -5.26 9.56 2.33
CA GLU A 16 -4.52 10.07 1.17
C GLU A 16 -4.37 9.02 0.07
N ASN A 17 -4.12 7.75 0.40
CA ASN A 17 -4.05 6.67 -0.60
C ASN A 17 -5.39 6.49 -1.34
N ARG A 18 -6.52 6.66 -0.66
CA ARG A 18 -7.85 6.63 -1.30
C ARG A 18 -8.06 7.81 -2.24
N LYS A 19 -7.62 9.02 -1.87
CA LYS A 19 -7.66 10.19 -2.76
C LYS A 19 -6.74 10.00 -3.97
N LEU A 20 -5.50 9.53 -3.72
CA LEU A 20 -4.51 9.22 -4.75
C LEU A 20 -5.10 8.26 -5.79
N TRP A 21 -5.75 7.19 -5.35
CA TRP A 21 -6.41 6.24 -6.25
C TRP A 21 -7.49 6.91 -7.12
N GLY A 22 -8.23 7.87 -6.56
CA GLY A 22 -9.22 8.65 -7.31
C GLY A 22 -8.62 9.43 -8.48
N TYR A 23 -7.36 9.89 -8.39
CA TYR A 23 -6.64 10.51 -9.50
C TYR A 23 -6.09 9.47 -10.48
N VAL A 24 -5.52 8.37 -9.97
CA VAL A 24 -5.00 7.26 -10.79
C VAL A 24 -6.07 6.68 -11.70
N ALA A 25 -7.29 6.50 -11.18
CA ALA A 25 -8.43 5.97 -11.92
C ALA A 25 -8.90 6.86 -13.09
N GLN A 26 -8.52 8.14 -13.11
CA GLN A 26 -8.87 9.07 -14.19
C GLN A 26 -7.85 9.07 -15.33
N LEU A 27 -6.68 8.46 -15.14
CA LEU A 27 -5.68 8.37 -16.19
C LEU A 27 -6.16 7.47 -17.33
N SER A 28 -5.81 7.81 -18.56
CA SER A 28 -5.88 6.83 -19.65
C SER A 28 -4.91 5.67 -19.39
N LEU A 29 -5.13 4.53 -20.03
CA LEU A 29 -4.19 3.40 -19.94
C LEU A 29 -2.78 3.83 -20.37
N GLU A 30 -2.67 4.58 -21.47
CA GLU A 30 -1.40 5.11 -21.98
C GLU A 30 -0.65 5.94 -20.93
N GLN A 31 -1.34 6.88 -20.26
CA GLN A 31 -0.73 7.71 -19.21
C GLN A 31 -0.36 6.89 -17.97
N PHE A 32 -1.18 5.90 -17.61
CA PHE A 32 -0.96 5.06 -16.43
C PHE A 32 0.31 4.22 -16.58
N THR A 33 0.57 3.70 -17.79
CA THR A 33 1.72 2.85 -18.10
C THR A 33 2.86 3.60 -18.82
N GLN A 34 2.75 4.92 -18.98
CA GLN A 34 3.74 5.71 -19.70
C GLN A 34 5.11 5.59 -19.02
N HIS A 35 6.14 5.26 -19.79
CA HIS A 35 7.50 5.24 -19.28
C HIS A 35 7.98 6.64 -18.92
N VAL A 36 8.55 6.76 -17.73
CA VAL A 36 9.22 7.96 -17.21
C VAL A 36 10.59 7.53 -16.67
N GLY A 37 11.66 8.22 -17.05
CA GLY A 37 13.04 7.89 -16.63
C GLY A 37 13.36 8.23 -15.17
N TYR A 38 12.43 8.03 -14.24
CA TYR A 38 12.55 8.35 -12.83
C TYR A 38 11.95 7.25 -11.94
N SER A 39 12.61 6.96 -10.82
CA SER A 39 12.16 6.03 -9.78
C SER A 39 11.68 4.67 -10.33
N HIS A 40 10.39 4.35 -10.23
CA HIS A 40 9.81 3.06 -10.64
C HIS A 40 9.36 2.99 -12.11
N GLY A 41 9.60 4.03 -12.91
CA GLY A 41 9.46 3.93 -14.36
C GLY A 41 8.08 4.22 -14.94
N SER A 42 7.00 4.16 -14.16
CA SER A 42 5.64 4.56 -14.57
C SER A 42 4.76 4.89 -13.37
N VAL A 43 3.58 5.50 -13.59
CA VAL A 43 2.60 5.71 -12.50
C VAL A 43 2.10 4.36 -11.97
N ARG A 44 1.83 3.40 -12.86
CA ARG A 44 1.44 2.03 -12.48
C ARG A 44 2.46 1.42 -11.52
N ASP A 45 3.72 1.38 -11.94
CA ASP A 45 4.76 0.68 -11.16
C ASP A 45 5.07 1.41 -9.85
N GLN A 46 4.94 2.74 -9.83
CA GLN A 46 5.02 3.52 -8.59
C GLN A 46 3.89 3.17 -7.60
N ILE A 47 2.67 2.96 -8.08
CA ILE A 47 1.53 2.57 -7.23
C ILE A 47 1.68 1.13 -6.74
N VAL A 48 2.12 0.21 -7.61
CA VAL A 48 2.43 -1.17 -7.22
C VAL A 48 3.50 -1.17 -6.13
N HIS A 49 4.59 -0.41 -6.31
CA HIS A 49 5.64 -0.29 -5.31
C HIS A 49 5.12 0.25 -3.96
N LEU A 50 4.30 1.32 -3.97
CA LEU A 50 3.73 1.88 -2.74
C LEU A 50 2.90 0.84 -1.98
N MET A 51 2.05 0.11 -2.70
CA MET A 51 1.23 -0.97 -2.14
C MET A 51 2.09 -2.12 -1.60
N ASP A 52 3.13 -2.54 -2.33
CA ASP A 52 4.00 -3.65 -1.92
C ASP A 52 4.79 -3.30 -0.65
N VAL A 53 5.28 -2.05 -0.52
CA VAL A 53 5.98 -1.60 0.70
C VAL A 53 5.07 -1.66 1.93
N ASP A 54 3.80 -1.25 1.80
CA ASP A 54 2.81 -1.38 2.87
C ASP A 54 2.65 -2.85 3.31
N GLU A 55 2.54 -3.77 2.35
CA GLU A 55 2.38 -5.21 2.63
C GLU A 55 3.63 -5.81 3.29
N VAL A 56 4.82 -5.53 2.75
CA VAL A 56 6.08 -6.09 3.23
C VAL A 56 6.31 -5.72 4.70
N TRP A 57 6.25 -4.43 5.04
CA TRP A 57 6.53 -3.99 6.41
C TRP A 57 5.53 -4.55 7.42
N PHE A 58 4.23 -4.53 7.10
CA PHE A 58 3.23 -5.10 8.02
C PHE A 58 3.29 -6.63 8.08
N SER A 59 3.77 -7.30 7.04
CA SER A 59 4.02 -8.74 7.08
C SER A 59 5.19 -9.06 8.02
N GLU A 60 6.28 -8.29 7.96
CA GLU A 60 7.42 -8.44 8.86
C GLU A 60 7.04 -8.21 10.33
N LEU A 61 6.26 -7.16 10.62
CA LEU A 61 5.74 -6.89 11.96
C LEU A 61 4.91 -8.06 12.51
N GLN A 62 4.12 -8.70 11.64
CA GLN A 62 3.33 -9.88 12.01
C GLN A 62 4.13 -11.19 11.98
N GLY A 63 5.37 -11.19 11.49
CA GLY A 63 6.19 -12.40 11.32
C GLY A 63 5.65 -13.37 10.26
N VAL A 64 4.94 -12.85 9.25
CA VAL A 64 4.40 -13.63 8.14
C VAL A 64 5.14 -13.28 6.84
N GLN A 65 5.07 -14.17 5.84
CA GLN A 65 5.64 -13.89 4.53
C GLN A 65 4.67 -13.01 3.72
N PRO A 66 5.16 -11.95 3.05
CA PRO A 66 4.34 -11.16 2.14
C PRO A 66 3.94 -11.99 0.90
N SER A 67 2.89 -11.56 0.20
CA SER A 67 2.49 -12.19 -1.06
C SER A 67 3.53 -11.94 -2.16
N ASP A 68 3.60 -12.86 -3.13
CA ASP A 68 4.46 -12.68 -4.31
C ASP A 68 4.14 -11.35 -5.05
N PRO A 69 5.13 -10.71 -5.69
CA PRO A 69 4.89 -9.51 -6.49
C PRO A 69 3.82 -9.71 -7.55
N LEU A 70 3.05 -8.67 -7.86
CA LEU A 70 2.11 -8.75 -8.99
C LEU A 70 2.88 -9.02 -10.28
N PRO A 71 2.46 -10.01 -11.09
CA PRO A 71 3.09 -10.25 -12.38
C PRO A 71 2.87 -9.04 -13.30
N PRO A 72 3.78 -8.79 -14.25
CA PRO A 72 3.49 -7.91 -15.37
C PRO A 72 2.25 -8.44 -16.10
N VAL A 73 1.38 -7.53 -16.51
CA VAL A 73 0.13 -7.85 -17.20
C VAL A 73 0.00 -6.98 -18.43
N ASP A 74 -0.44 -7.59 -19.53
CA ASP A 74 -0.80 -6.89 -20.75
C ASP A 74 -2.20 -6.30 -20.58
N GLY A 75 -2.28 -4.99 -20.31
CA GLY A 75 -3.54 -4.26 -20.25
C GLY A 75 -3.75 -3.46 -18.96
N ASP A 76 -5.01 -3.09 -18.70
CA ASP A 76 -5.41 -2.34 -17.51
C ASP A 76 -5.65 -3.28 -16.33
N ASP A 77 -4.82 -3.18 -15.30
CA ASP A 77 -4.86 -4.02 -14.11
C ASP A 77 -5.24 -3.25 -12.84
N ARG A 78 -5.82 -2.06 -12.98
CA ARG A 78 -6.23 -1.23 -11.85
C ARG A 78 -7.18 -1.94 -10.90
N GLU A 79 -8.10 -2.76 -11.42
CA GLU A 79 -9.02 -3.53 -10.58
C GLU A 79 -8.28 -4.55 -9.71
N ILE A 80 -7.26 -5.21 -10.26
CA ILE A 80 -6.42 -6.18 -9.55
C ILE A 80 -5.59 -5.45 -8.48
N ILE A 81 -4.95 -4.34 -8.84
CA ILE A 81 -4.17 -3.51 -7.91
C ILE A 81 -5.08 -3.02 -6.77
N ARG A 82 -6.26 -2.46 -7.07
CA ARG A 82 -7.18 -1.95 -6.05
C ARG A 82 -7.65 -3.06 -5.11
N ALA A 83 -8.03 -4.21 -5.66
CA ALA A 83 -8.48 -5.35 -4.87
C ALA A 83 -7.38 -5.89 -3.95
N ARG A 84 -6.12 -5.91 -4.41
CA ARG A 84 -4.98 -6.29 -3.56
C ARG A 84 -4.72 -5.23 -2.49
N TRP A 85 -4.69 -3.96 -2.86
CA TRP A 85 -4.42 -2.87 -1.92
C TRP A 85 -5.51 -2.74 -0.84
N ASP A 86 -6.77 -3.04 -1.16
CA ASP A 86 -7.86 -3.10 -0.17
C ASP A 86 -7.65 -4.21 0.88
N LYS A 87 -7.12 -5.37 0.47
CA LYS A 87 -6.76 -6.46 1.40
C LYS A 87 -5.59 -6.08 2.30
N ILE A 88 -4.59 -5.41 1.72
CA ILE A 88 -3.42 -4.90 2.46
C ILE A 88 -3.88 -3.85 3.48
N GLU A 89 -4.70 -2.88 3.08
CA GLU A 89 -5.25 -1.87 4.00
C GLU A 89 -6.02 -2.53 5.15
N GLN A 90 -6.83 -3.56 4.88
CA GLN A 90 -7.54 -4.31 5.93
C GLN A 90 -6.60 -5.05 6.87
N MET A 91 -5.51 -5.63 6.36
CA MET A 91 -4.48 -6.25 7.19
C MET A 91 -3.81 -5.20 8.09
N MET A 92 -3.41 -4.05 7.54
CA MET A 92 -2.78 -2.96 8.30
C MET A 92 -3.70 -2.44 9.40
N ARG A 93 -4.98 -2.20 9.07
CA ARG A 93 -6.00 -1.77 10.05
C ARG A 93 -6.13 -2.76 11.20
N ARG A 94 -6.22 -4.07 10.92
CA ARG A 94 -6.29 -5.10 11.97
C ARG A 94 -5.07 -5.08 12.88
N TYR A 95 -3.88 -4.88 12.32
CA TYR A 95 -2.65 -4.76 13.12
C TYR A 95 -2.70 -3.52 14.02
N LEU A 96 -3.03 -2.35 13.46
CA LEU A 96 -3.10 -1.07 14.19
C LEU A 96 -4.19 -1.08 15.28
N ASP A 97 -5.31 -1.74 15.04
CA ASP A 97 -6.37 -1.92 16.05
C ASP A 97 -5.87 -2.76 17.24
N ALA A 98 -5.06 -3.79 16.96
CA ALA A 98 -4.47 -4.66 17.99
C ALA A 98 -3.19 -4.09 18.63
N LEU A 99 -2.64 -2.98 18.10
CA LEU A 99 -1.41 -2.37 18.58
C LEU A 99 -1.55 -1.85 20.02
N ARG A 100 -0.64 -2.26 20.88
CA ARG A 100 -0.58 -1.85 22.30
C ARG A 100 0.75 -1.15 22.59
N GLU A 101 0.80 -0.36 23.66
CA GLU A 101 2.01 0.41 24.00
C GLU A 101 3.24 -0.47 24.29
N ASP A 102 3.04 -1.65 24.88
CA ASP A 102 4.10 -2.61 25.18
C ASP A 102 4.76 -3.18 23.91
N MET A 103 4.02 -3.26 22.79
CA MET A 103 4.56 -3.74 21.51
C MET A 103 5.53 -2.76 20.87
N LEU A 104 5.44 -1.47 21.19
CA LEU A 104 6.19 -0.41 20.54
C LEU A 104 7.72 -0.51 20.69
N LEU A 105 8.20 -1.25 21.70
CA LEU A 105 9.61 -1.41 21.99
C LEU A 105 10.27 -2.55 21.19
N ASP A 106 9.47 -3.48 20.66
CA ASP A 106 9.95 -4.68 19.95
C ASP A 106 9.46 -4.71 18.51
N LYS A 107 8.12 -4.65 18.33
CA LYS A 107 7.43 -4.70 17.05
C LYS A 107 6.32 -3.63 17.06
N PRO A 108 6.70 -2.34 16.85
CA PRO A 108 5.75 -1.23 16.83
C PRO A 108 4.69 -1.34 15.73
#